data_AF-A0A1F6HAN1-F1
#
_entry.id   AF-A0A1F6HAN1-F1
#
_cell.length_a   1.000
_cell.length_b   1.000
_cell.length_c   1.000
_cell.angle_alpha   90.00
_cell.angle_beta   90.00
_cell.angle_gamma   90.00
#
_symmetry.space_group_name_H-M   'P 1'
#
loop_
_entity.id
_entity.type
_entity.pdbx_description
1 polymer ?
#
loop_
_entity_poly.entity_id
_entity_poly.type
_entity_poly.pdbx_seq_one_letter_code
_entity_poly.pdbx_strand_id
1 'polypeptide(L)'
;MEIMMNNTNYADIVITRYKLPLDRHYCTYKWEGKITYPVILDPRWTEIDKLPFPLKCIEENYSHKNVYIRKDAGFGLWWRWVTLKYWLKQKINPIYYRLMITAMVWGLAYVDQGAIPSWRDLGKKPRYK
;
A
#
# COMPACT_ATOMS: atom_id res chain seq x y z
N MET A 1 7.95 -11.57 -20.66
CA MET A 1 7.88 -10.13 -20.37
C MET A 1 6.45 -9.83 -19.93
N GLU A 2 6.20 -9.80 -18.63
CA GLU A 2 4.92 -9.35 -18.11
C GLU A 2 4.98 -7.83 -17.98
N ILE A 3 4.14 -7.15 -18.76
CA ILE A 3 3.94 -5.71 -18.64
C ILE A 3 3.13 -5.51 -17.36
N MET A 4 3.82 -5.20 -16.25
CA MET A 4 3.14 -4.83 -15.01
C MET A 4 2.29 -3.60 -15.31
N MET A 5 0.98 -3.75 -15.12
CA MET A 5 0.01 -2.66 -15.23
C MET A 5 0.48 -1.51 -14.35
N ASN A 6 0.84 -0.42 -14.99
CA ASN A 6 1.30 0.81 -14.37
C ASN A 6 0.12 1.37 -13.55
N ASN A 7 0.07 1.04 -12.26
CA ASN A 7 -0.89 1.66 -11.36
C ASN A 7 -0.54 3.14 -11.29
N THR A 8 -1.33 3.99 -11.93
CA THR A 8 -1.10 5.43 -12.10
C THR A 8 -0.94 6.25 -10.81
N ASN A 9 -1.05 5.62 -9.64
CA ASN A 9 -0.93 6.21 -8.32
C ASN A 9 0.24 5.66 -7.47
N TYR A 10 1.02 4.71 -7.99
CA TYR A 10 2.17 4.15 -7.29
C TYR A 10 3.44 4.36 -8.13
N ALA A 11 4.57 4.47 -7.45
CA ALA A 11 5.89 4.42 -8.06
C ALA A 11 6.47 3.02 -7.93
N ASP A 12 7.40 2.67 -8.81
CA ASP A 12 8.14 1.42 -8.80
C ASP A 12 9.64 1.68 -8.60
N ILE A 13 10.32 0.70 -7.99
CA ILE A 13 11.78 0.71 -7.88
C ILE A 13 12.33 -0.31 -8.87
N VAL A 14 12.97 0.20 -9.91
CA VAL A 14 13.62 -0.64 -10.92
C VAL A 14 15.05 -0.92 -10.46
N ILE A 15 15.39 -2.22 -10.42
CA ILE A 15 16.72 -2.70 -10.07
C ILE A 15 17.39 -3.19 -11.34
N THR A 16 18.47 -2.54 -11.77
CA THR A 16 19.26 -3.00 -12.91
C THR A 16 20.54 -3.65 -12.40
N ARG A 17 20.74 -4.92 -12.75
CA ARG A 17 21.94 -5.69 -12.34
C ARG A 17 22.93 -5.75 -13.49
N TYR A 18 24.15 -5.32 -13.23
CA TYR A 18 25.27 -5.37 -14.17
C TYR A 18 26.24 -6.47 -13.74
N LYS A 19 26.69 -7.28 -14.70
CA LYS A 19 27.79 -8.23 -14.50
C LYS A 19 29.11 -7.51 -14.75
N LEU A 20 29.99 -7.55 -13.77
CA LEU A 20 31.36 -7.05 -13.86
C LEU A 20 32.31 -8.24 -14.06
N PRO A 21 33.53 -8.01 -14.58
CA PRO A 21 34.57 -9.03 -14.60
C PRO A 21 34.83 -9.59 -13.18
N LEU A 22 35.30 -10.84 -13.10
CA LEU A 22 35.63 -11.55 -11.85
C LEU A 22 34.40 -11.87 -10.96
N ASP A 23 33.27 -12.26 -11.57
CA ASP A 23 32.03 -12.63 -10.88
C ASP A 23 31.48 -11.57 -9.91
N ARG A 24 31.79 -10.30 -10.17
CA ARG A 24 31.25 -9.17 -9.40
C ARG A 24 29.90 -8.74 -9.98
N HIS A 25 29.00 -8.32 -9.09
CA HIS A 25 27.70 -7.77 -9.47
C HIS A 25 27.54 -6.37 -8.92
N TYR A 26 27.02 -5.47 -9.76
CA TYR A 26 26.65 -4.11 -9.37
C TYR A 26 25.16 -3.91 -9.63
N CYS A 27 24.44 -3.39 -8.64
CA CYS A 27 23.02 -3.04 -8.76
C CYS A 27 22.88 -1.53 -8.82
N THR A 28 22.15 -1.01 -9.81
CA THR A 28 21.61 0.35 -9.77
C THR A 28 20.14 0.29 -9.39
N TYR A 29 19.72 1.30 -8.62
CA TYR A 29 18.32 1.47 -8.22
C TYR A 29 17.81 2.76 -8.83
N LYS A 30 16.70 2.68 -9.57
CA LYS A 30 16.04 3.83 -10.16
C LYS A 30 14.62 3.91 -9.64
N TRP A 31 14.21 5.12 -9.27
CA TRP A 31 12.82 5.44 -8.97
C TRP A 31 12.07 5.69 -10.28
N GLU A 32 11.06 4.88 -10.56
CA GLU A 32 10.22 5.02 -11.73
C GLU A 32 8.81 5.48 -11.32
N GLY A 33 8.35 6.60 -11.91
CA GLY A 33 7.13 7.28 -11.49
C GLY A 33 7.41 8.58 -10.74
N LYS A 34 6.36 9.20 -10.20
CA LYS A 34 6.51 10.48 -9.47
C LYS A 34 7.20 10.22 -8.13
N ILE A 35 8.11 11.11 -7.75
CA ILE A 35 8.84 11.03 -6.46
C ILE A 35 7.87 11.12 -5.27
N THR A 36 6.73 11.79 -5.46
CA THR A 36 5.64 11.90 -4.49
C THR A 36 4.71 10.69 -4.44
N TYR A 37 4.86 9.70 -5.30
CA TYR A 37 4.00 8.52 -5.25
C TYR A 37 4.56 7.47 -4.29
N PRO A 38 3.70 6.75 -3.55
CA PRO A 38 4.16 5.65 -2.74
C PRO A 38 4.64 4.48 -3.60
N VAL A 39 5.63 3.75 -3.10
CA VAL A 39 6.05 2.46 -3.62
C VAL A 39 5.48 1.35 -2.75
N ILE A 40 5.04 0.27 -3.37
CA ILE A 40 4.59 -0.92 -2.67
C ILE A 40 5.70 -1.97 -2.74
N LEU A 41 6.13 -2.44 -1.58
CA LEU A 41 7.24 -3.38 -1.45
C LEU A 41 6.78 -4.62 -0.70
N ASP A 42 7.32 -5.77 -1.10
CA ASP A 42 7.08 -7.01 -0.39
C ASP A 42 7.64 -6.91 1.04
N PRO A 43 6.90 -7.31 2.09
CA PRO A 43 7.40 -7.33 3.45
C PRO A 43 8.70 -8.15 3.64
N ARG A 44 9.01 -9.08 2.74
CA ARG A 44 10.27 -9.84 2.75
C ARG A 44 11.45 -9.14 2.08
N TRP A 45 11.24 -7.93 1.54
CA TRP A 45 12.30 -7.22 0.86
C TRP A 45 13.32 -6.64 1.85
N THR A 46 14.48 -7.29 1.96
CA THR A 46 15.54 -6.95 2.91
C THR A 46 16.55 -5.91 2.39
N GLU A 47 16.39 -5.42 1.16
CA GLU A 47 17.35 -4.50 0.51
C GLU A 47 16.99 -3.03 0.72
N ILE A 48 16.03 -2.72 1.60
CA ILE A 48 15.55 -1.36 1.84
C ILE A 48 16.68 -0.43 2.32
N ASP A 49 17.58 -0.93 3.17
CA ASP A 49 18.71 -0.16 3.70
C ASP A 49 19.83 0.09 2.67
N LYS A 50 19.81 -0.64 1.54
CA LYS A 50 20.80 -0.51 0.46
C LYS A 50 20.37 0.50 -0.61
N LEU A 51 19.17 1.05 -0.50
CA LEU A 51 18.65 2.00 -1.47
C LEU A 51 19.34 3.36 -1.32
N PRO A 52 19.67 4.04 -2.43
CA PRO A 52 20.32 5.34 -2.40
C PRO A 52 19.39 6.47 -1.92
N PHE A 53 18.09 6.18 -1.76
CA PHE A 53 17.10 7.13 -1.30
C PHE A 53 16.46 6.68 0.02
N PRO A 54 16.30 7.59 0.99
CA PRO A 54 15.74 7.25 2.29
C PRO A 54 14.23 7.00 2.17
N LEU A 55 13.75 5.85 2.66
CA LEU A 55 12.33 5.48 2.66
C LEU A 55 11.70 5.65 4.05
N LYS A 56 10.39 5.91 4.07
CA LYS A 56 9.54 5.88 5.27
C LYS A 56 8.36 4.95 5.04
N CYS A 57 8.17 3.98 5.93
CA CYS A 57 6.98 3.13 5.94
C CYS A 57 5.76 3.95 6.38
N ILE A 58 4.65 3.82 5.64
CA ILE A 58 3.37 4.48 5.94
C ILE A 58 2.30 3.45 6.30
N GLU A 59 2.34 2.30 5.65
CA GLU A 59 1.46 1.19 5.93
C GLU A 59 2.29 -0.07 6.03
N GLU A 60 2.28 -0.66 7.22
CA GLU A 60 2.97 -1.91 7.51
C GLU A 60 1.93 -3.02 7.56
N ASN A 61 2.02 -3.93 6.60
CA ASN A 61 1.17 -5.10 6.53
C ASN A 61 2.07 -6.32 6.33
N TYR A 62 2.49 -6.89 7.46
CA TYR A 62 3.39 -8.04 7.58
C TYR A 62 2.99 -9.26 6.74
N SER A 63 1.71 -9.37 6.35
CA SER A 63 1.19 -10.52 5.60
C SER A 63 1.07 -10.30 4.09
N HIS A 64 1.12 -9.05 3.62
CA HIS A 64 0.79 -8.76 2.23
C HIS A 64 1.79 -7.82 1.57
N LYS A 65 1.73 -6.53 1.87
CA LYS A 65 2.45 -5.49 1.13
C LYS A 65 2.70 -4.30 2.05
N ASN A 66 3.95 -3.87 2.15
CA ASN A 66 4.32 -2.68 2.90
C ASN A 66 4.36 -1.49 1.93
N VAL A 67 3.80 -0.36 2.33
CA VAL A 67 3.78 0.86 1.52
C VAL A 67 4.80 1.84 2.06
N TYR A 68 5.69 2.30 1.19
CA TYR A 68 6.76 3.23 1.53
C TYR A 68 6.67 4.50 0.68
N ILE A 69 7.14 5.61 1.23
CA ILE A 69 7.34 6.87 0.48
C ILE A 69 8.78 7.33 0.68
N ARG A 70 9.33 7.98 -0.35
CA ARG A 70 10.67 8.57 -0.38
C ARG A 70 10.74 9.83 0.49
N LYS A 71 11.55 9.82 1.55
CA LYS A 71 11.66 10.89 2.58
C LYS A 71 12.14 12.23 2.01
N ASP A 72 12.95 12.19 0.97
CA ASP A 72 13.52 13.34 0.27
C ASP A 72 12.51 14.08 -0.63
N ALA A 73 11.37 13.47 -0.94
CA ALA A 73 10.41 13.98 -1.93
C ALA A 73 9.46 15.09 -1.43
N GLY A 74 9.34 15.30 -0.13
CA GLY A 74 8.23 16.09 0.42
C GLY A 74 8.61 17.13 1.47
N PHE A 75 8.01 18.31 1.35
CA PHE A 75 7.93 19.33 2.42
C PHE A 75 7.01 18.83 3.55
N GLY A 76 7.41 19.02 4.81
CA GLY A 76 6.81 18.39 5.99
C GLY A 76 5.29 18.49 6.16
N LEU A 77 4.63 19.50 5.58
CA LEU A 77 3.16 19.61 5.57
C LEU A 77 2.50 18.57 4.65
N TRP A 78 3.00 18.39 3.43
CA TRP A 78 2.45 17.41 2.49
C TRP A 78 2.56 15.98 3.05
N TRP A 79 3.66 15.67 3.76
CA TRP A 79 3.83 14.42 4.51
C TRP A 79 2.75 14.16 5.55
N ARG A 80 2.41 15.19 6.34
CA ARG A 80 1.37 15.07 7.37
C ARG A 80 0.01 14.78 6.73
N TRP A 81 -0.33 15.45 5.64
CA TRP A 81 -1.58 15.21 4.91
C TRP A 81 -1.66 13.80 4.32
N VAL A 82 -0.61 13.33 3.65
CA VAL A 82 -0.60 11.98 3.05
C VAL A 82 -0.67 10.92 4.14
N THR A 83 0.16 11.03 5.18
CA THR A 83 0.16 10.08 6.30
C THR A 83 -1.20 10.07 7.01
N LEU A 84 -1.79 11.24 7.26
CA LEU A 84 -3.11 11.36 7.88
C LEU A 84 -4.21 10.77 7.01
N LYS A 85 -4.18 10.99 5.69
CA LYS A 85 -5.15 10.41 4.75
C LYS A 85 -5.08 8.88 4.75
N TYR A 86 -3.89 8.30 4.72
CA TYR A 86 -3.70 6.84 4.79
C TYR A 86 -4.13 6.30 6.15
N TRP A 87 -3.76 6.98 7.24
CA TRP A 87 -4.16 6.59 8.59
C TRP A 87 -5.68 6.66 8.81
N LEU A 88 -6.33 7.73 8.34
CA LEU A 88 -7.78 7.88 8.33
C LEU A 88 -8.42 6.75 7.52
N LYS A 89 -7.92 6.44 6.31
CA LYS A 89 -8.45 5.35 5.50
C LYS A 89 -8.37 4.00 6.23
N GLN A 90 -7.26 3.71 6.91
CA GLN A 90 -7.11 2.48 7.69
C GLN A 90 -8.04 2.40 8.91
N LYS A 91 -8.29 3.52 9.60
CA LYS A 91 -9.13 3.54 10.80
C LYS A 91 -10.63 3.65 10.49
N ILE A 92 -10.98 4.43 9.47
CA ILE A 92 -12.37 4.74 9.12
C ILE A 92 -13.00 3.63 8.27
N ASN A 93 -12.30 3.06 7.27
CA ASN A 93 -12.88 2.00 6.45
C ASN A 93 -13.47 0.82 7.25
N PRO A 94 -12.80 0.26 8.27
CA PRO A 94 -13.38 -0.82 9.05
C PRO A 94 -14.59 -0.37 9.88
N ILE A 95 -14.61 0.88 10.35
CA ILE A 95 -15.76 1.44 11.08
C ILE A 95 -16.93 1.67 10.12
N TYR A 96 -16.69 2.28 8.97
CA TYR A 96 -17.68 2.50 7.92
C TYR A 96 -18.27 1.18 7.42
N TYR A 97 -17.43 0.17 7.17
CA TYR A 97 -17.89 -1.15 6.76
C TYR A 97 -18.78 -1.81 7.82
N ARG A 98 -18.42 -1.69 9.10
CA ARG A 98 -19.24 -2.19 10.21
C ARG A 98 -20.57 -1.44 10.31
N LEU A 99 -20.54 -0.11 10.19
CA LEU A 99 -21.75 0.72 10.20
C LEU A 99 -22.69 0.39 9.04
N MET A 100 -22.15 0.21 7.83
CA MET A 100 -22.91 -0.25 6.66
C MET A 100 -23.51 -1.62 6.90
N ILE A 101 -22.75 -2.61 7.39
CA ILE A 101 -23.30 -3.94 7.68
C ILE A 101 -24.38 -3.86 8.75
N THR A 102 -24.19 -3.10 9.84
CA THR A 102 -25.25 -2.91 10.83
C THR A 102 -26.49 -2.26 10.22
N ALA A 103 -26.34 -1.26 9.35
CA ALA A 103 -27.48 -0.64 8.66
C ALA A 103 -28.20 -1.63 7.73
N MET A 104 -27.45 -2.50 7.04
CA MET A 104 -27.99 -3.58 6.20
C MET A 104 -28.74 -4.64 7.04
N VAL A 105 -28.20 -5.05 8.19
CA VAL A 105 -28.83 -6.02 9.10
C VAL A 105 -30.09 -5.45 9.76
N TRP A 106 -30.10 -4.15 10.07
CA TRP A 106 -31.25 -3.46 10.69
C TRP A 106 -32.30 -3.00 9.66
N GLY A 107 -32.10 -3.26 8.36
CA GLY A 107 -33.03 -2.87 7.30
C GLY A 107 -33.09 -1.35 7.04
N LEU A 108 -32.11 -0.59 7.53
CA LEU A 108 -31.99 0.86 7.30
C LEU A 108 -31.28 1.19 5.97
N ALA A 109 -30.59 0.21 5.39
CA ALA A 109 -29.96 0.32 4.07
C ALA A 109 -30.54 -0.72 3.12
N TYR A 110 -30.59 -0.39 1.83
CA TYR A 110 -31.05 -1.31 0.78
C TYR A 110 -30.08 -2.49 0.66
N VAL A 111 -30.63 -3.71 0.67
CA VAL A 111 -29.90 -4.97 0.50
C VAL A 111 -30.64 -5.81 -0.53
N ASP A 112 -29.91 -6.36 -1.51
CA ASP A 112 -30.50 -7.28 -2.47
C ASP A 112 -31.08 -8.53 -1.79
N GLN A 113 -32.17 -9.06 -2.34
CA GLN A 113 -32.83 -10.26 -1.81
C GLN A 113 -31.84 -11.42 -1.72
N GLY A 114 -31.72 -12.01 -0.53
CA GLY A 114 -30.82 -13.13 -0.24
C GLY A 114 -29.37 -12.73 0.10
N ALA A 115 -29.02 -11.44 0.05
CA ALA A 115 -27.67 -10.95 0.32
C ALA A 115 -27.50 -10.33 1.72
N ILE A 116 -28.43 -10.58 2.65
CA ILE A 116 -28.37 -10.03 4.01
C ILE A 116 -27.10 -10.55 4.71
N PRO A 117 -26.13 -9.69 5.03
CA PRO A 117 -24.91 -10.11 5.71
C PRO A 117 -25.27 -10.64 7.10
N SER A 118 -24.61 -11.72 7.51
CA SER A 118 -24.85 -12.30 8.83
C SER A 118 -24.10 -11.54 9.91
N TRP A 119 -24.52 -11.66 11.17
CA TRP A 119 -23.77 -11.10 12.31
C TRP A 119 -22.31 -11.64 12.38
N ARG A 120 -22.04 -12.82 11.79
CA ARG A 120 -20.68 -13.36 11.66
C ARG A 120 -19.78 -12.54 10.73
N ASP A 121 -20.34 -11.75 9.82
CA ASP A 121 -19.58 -10.93 8.87
C ASP A 121 -19.11 -9.61 9.48
N LEU A 122 -19.71 -9.15 10.60
CA LEU A 122 -19.26 -7.99 11.37
C LEU A 122 -17.87 -8.18 12.04
N GLY A 123 -17.57 -9.43 12.42
CA GLY A 123 -16.32 -9.79 13.09
C GLY A 123 -15.15 -9.98 12.12
N LYS A 124 -15.41 -10.16 10.83
CA LYS A 124 -14.36 -10.40 9.83
C LYS A 124 -13.67 -9.09 9.49
N LYS A 125 -12.33 -9.09 9.52
CA LYS A 125 -11.56 -7.99 8.94
C LYS A 125 -11.87 -7.94 7.44
N PRO A 126 -12.08 -6.75 6.86
CA PRO A 126 -12.32 -6.63 5.42
C PRO A 126 -11.15 -7.29 4.68
N ARG A 127 -11.45 -8.29 3.84
CA ARG A 127 -10.47 -8.79 2.88
C ARG A 127 -10.34 -7.71 1.81
N TYR A 128 -9.30 -6.89 1.91
CA TYR A 128 -8.96 -5.96 0.84
C TYR A 128 -8.69 -6.79 -0.43
N LYS A 129 -9.52 -6.60 -1.47
CA LYS A 129 -9.23 -6.99 -2.86
C LYS A 129 -8.59 -5.82 -3.57
#